data_AF-V5IAC5-F1
#
_entry.id   AF-V5IAC5-F1
#
_cell.length_a   1.000
_cell.length_b   1.000
_cell.length_c   1.000
_cell.angle_alpha   90.00
_cell.angle_beta   90.00
_cell.angle_gamma   90.00
#
_symmetry.space_group_name_H-M   'P 1'
#
loop_
_entity.id
_entity.type
_entity.pdbx_description
1 polymer ?
#
loop_
_entity_poly.entity_id
_entity_poly.type
_entity_poly.pdbx_seq_one_letter_code
_entity_poly.pdbx_strand_id
1 'polypeptide(L)'
;TAPRMAAMNKSVYQAIGQYAQESSALIFVSSRKQTRITGYELVKFLVSDNNPQKWMHCDPQELETIKMRLVDQDLAQLLNFGIGMHHAALTDNDRSIIENLYVNQKIQVLIATATLAWGVNFPARLVIVKGT
;
A
#
# COMPACT_ATOMS: atom_id res chain seq x y z
N THR A 1 22.41 7.02 -6.66
CA THR A 1 21.20 7.00 -5.79
C THR A 1 20.03 6.17 -6.35
N ALA A 2 19.80 6.13 -7.67
CA ALA A 2 18.71 5.34 -8.28
C ALA A 2 18.79 3.79 -8.18
N PRO A 3 19.96 3.12 -8.27
CA PRO A 3 20.01 1.64 -8.33
C PRO A 3 19.61 0.95 -7.01
N ARG A 4 19.95 1.59 -5.87
CA ARG A 4 19.68 1.05 -4.53
C ARG A 4 18.18 0.97 -4.23
N MET A 5 17.40 1.95 -4.68
CA MET A 5 15.96 2.00 -4.43
C MET A 5 15.18 0.98 -5.27
N ALA A 6 15.61 0.71 -6.50
CA ALA A 6 15.01 -0.32 -7.36
C ALA A 6 15.26 -1.74 -6.81
N ALA A 7 16.49 -2.01 -6.35
CA ALA A 7 16.81 -3.27 -5.68
C ALA A 7 15.96 -3.48 -4.40
N MET A 8 15.69 -2.40 -3.66
CA MET A 8 14.84 -2.45 -2.48
C MET A 8 13.36 -2.77 -2.81
N ASN A 9 12.82 -2.31 -3.94
CA ASN A 9 11.43 -2.62 -4.31
C ASN A 9 11.23 -4.12 -4.56
N LYS A 10 12.20 -4.78 -5.22
CA LYS A 10 12.17 -6.23 -5.44
C LYS A 10 12.22 -6.99 -4.12
N SER A 11 13.11 -6.60 -3.20
CA SER A 11 13.18 -7.24 -1.88
C SER A 11 11.90 -7.02 -1.05
N VAL A 12 11.26 -5.86 -1.16
CA VAL A 12 9.96 -5.60 -0.51
C VAL A 12 8.89 -6.53 -1.06
N TYR A 13 8.75 -6.63 -2.38
CA TYR A 13 7.78 -7.52 -3.01
C TYR A 13 7.97 -8.99 -2.58
N GLN A 14 9.21 -9.47 -2.58
CA GLN A 14 9.56 -10.82 -2.15
C GLN A 14 9.28 -11.05 -0.66
N ALA A 15 9.59 -10.08 0.20
CA ALA A 15 9.32 -10.17 1.63
C ALA A 15 7.82 -10.29 1.93
N ILE A 16 6.96 -9.55 1.21
CA ILE A 16 5.50 -9.68 1.36
C ILE A 16 5.06 -11.10 0.97
N GLY A 17 5.55 -11.62 -0.17
CA GLY A 17 5.26 -12.98 -0.60
C GLY A 17 5.80 -14.08 0.32
N GLN A 18 6.83 -13.80 1.11
CA GLN A 18 7.40 -14.78 2.04
C GLN A 18 6.76 -14.74 3.43
N TYR A 19 6.52 -13.55 3.96
CA TYR A 19 6.15 -13.37 5.38
C TYR A 19 4.71 -12.90 5.59
N ALA A 20 4.01 -12.49 4.53
CA ALA A 20 2.68 -11.90 4.62
C ALA A 20 1.74 -12.39 3.49
N GLN A 21 1.83 -13.65 3.05
CA GLN A 21 1.14 -14.18 1.86
C GLN A 21 -0.34 -13.78 1.74
N GLU A 22 -1.13 -14.01 2.79
CA GLU A 22 -2.55 -13.62 2.90
C GLU A 22 -2.76 -12.73 4.14
N SER A 23 -1.73 -11.98 4.52
CA SER A 23 -1.75 -11.17 5.74
C SER A 23 -1.29 -9.76 5.46
N SER A 24 -1.65 -8.84 6.35
CA SER A 24 -1.40 -7.41 6.18
C SER A 24 0.09 -7.06 6.25
N ALA A 25 0.55 -6.22 5.32
CA ALA A 25 1.91 -5.69 5.26
C ALA A 25 1.89 -4.16 5.31
N LEU A 26 2.68 -3.57 6.21
CA LEU A 26 2.81 -2.12 6.40
C LEU A 26 4.22 -1.70 6.00
N ILE A 27 4.33 -0.76 5.06
CA ILE A 27 5.62 -0.29 4.53
C ILE A 27 5.79 1.17 4.91
N PHE A 28 6.80 1.47 5.74
CA PHE A 28 7.20 2.83 6.05
C PHE A 28 8.21 3.35 5.04
N VAL A 29 7.97 4.56 4.53
CA VAL A 29 8.85 5.28 3.62
C VAL A 29 9.16 6.69 4.12
N SER A 30 10.23 7.29 3.60
CA SER A 30 10.75 8.59 4.08
C SER A 30 9.96 9.82 3.62
N SER A 31 9.06 9.71 2.63
CA SER A 31 8.33 10.87 2.11
C SER A 31 7.02 10.51 1.43
N ARG A 32 6.14 11.51 1.30
CA ARG A 32 4.87 11.43 0.55
C ARG A 32 5.10 10.99 -0.91
N LYS A 33 6.14 11.53 -1.55
CA LYS A 33 6.51 11.12 -2.91
C LYS A 33 6.89 9.64 -2.98
N GLN A 34 7.53 9.11 -1.94
CA GLN A 34 7.94 7.70 -1.89
C GLN A 34 6.79 6.73 -1.64
N THR A 35 5.66 7.16 -1.05
CA THR A 35 4.50 6.26 -0.91
C THR A 35 4.00 5.87 -2.29
N ARG A 36 3.78 6.89 -3.14
CA ARG A 36 3.35 6.73 -4.53
C ARG A 36 4.35 5.94 -5.37
N ILE A 37 5.61 6.36 -5.38
CA ILE A 37 6.65 5.69 -6.20
C ILE A 37 6.75 4.22 -5.80
N THR A 38 6.78 3.91 -4.50
CA THR A 38 6.86 2.52 -4.05
C THR A 38 5.61 1.73 -4.45
N GLY A 39 4.42 2.32 -4.36
CA GLY A 39 3.17 1.70 -4.81
C GLY A 39 3.22 1.26 -6.28
N TYR A 40 3.53 2.19 -7.19
CA TYR A 40 3.60 1.85 -8.62
C TYR A 40 4.74 0.88 -8.96
N GLU A 41 5.84 0.93 -8.24
CA GLU A 41 6.92 -0.05 -8.41
C GLU A 41 6.48 -1.46 -7.99
N LEU A 42 5.66 -1.59 -6.94
CA LEU A 42 5.07 -2.88 -6.56
C LEU A 42 4.03 -3.37 -7.59
N VAL A 43 3.23 -2.46 -8.16
CA VAL A 43 2.29 -2.79 -9.26
C VAL A 43 3.02 -3.40 -10.45
N LYS A 44 4.21 -2.90 -10.82
CA LYS A 44 5.00 -3.49 -11.92
C LYS A 44 5.32 -4.96 -11.67
N PHE A 45 5.62 -5.35 -10.43
CA PHE A 45 5.87 -6.76 -10.08
C PHE A 45 4.58 -7.59 -10.13
N LEU A 46 3.46 -7.08 -9.61
CA LEU A 46 2.17 -7.77 -9.69
C LEU A 46 1.72 -8.05 -11.14
N VAL A 47 1.90 -7.06 -12.02
CA VAL A 47 1.61 -7.20 -13.45
C VAL A 47 2.57 -8.19 -14.12
N SER A 48 3.86 -8.14 -13.78
CA SER A 48 4.85 -9.09 -14.30
C SER A 48 4.58 -10.53 -13.87
N ASP A 49 3.99 -10.72 -12.67
CA ASP A 49 3.58 -12.02 -12.14
C ASP A 49 2.20 -12.49 -12.67
N ASN A 50 1.57 -11.75 -13.59
CA ASN A 50 0.22 -12.00 -14.12
C ASN A 50 -0.87 -12.17 -13.04
N ASN A 51 -0.70 -11.52 -11.88
CA ASN A 51 -1.68 -11.52 -10.80
C ASN A 51 -1.86 -10.11 -10.21
N PRO A 52 -2.48 -9.19 -10.96
CA PRO A 52 -2.60 -7.78 -10.57
C PRO A 52 -3.47 -7.56 -9.32
N GLN A 53 -4.39 -8.47 -9.02
CA GLN A 53 -5.30 -8.38 -7.87
C GLN A 53 -4.89 -9.25 -6.69
N LYS A 54 -3.65 -9.76 -6.68
CA LYS A 54 -3.13 -10.67 -5.63
C LYS A 54 -3.37 -10.18 -4.20
N TRP A 55 -3.31 -8.86 -3.99
CA TRP A 55 -3.41 -8.21 -2.69
C TRP A 55 -4.79 -7.57 -2.42
N MET A 56 -5.75 -7.85 -3.29
CA MET A 56 -7.13 -7.39 -3.19
C MET A 56 -8.01 -8.50 -2.61
N HIS A 57 -8.73 -8.18 -1.55
CA HIS A 57 -9.71 -9.08 -0.92
C HIS A 57 -11.11 -8.43 -0.83
N CYS A 58 -11.28 -7.26 -1.44
CA CYS A 58 -12.57 -6.57 -1.56
C CYS A 58 -13.35 -7.09 -2.77
N ASP A 59 -14.68 -7.07 -2.68
CA ASP A 59 -15.54 -7.34 -3.82
C ASP A 59 -15.38 -6.22 -4.88
N PRO A 60 -15.37 -6.53 -6.19
CA PRO A 60 -15.21 -5.52 -7.24
C PRO A 60 -16.28 -4.41 -7.23
N GLN A 61 -17.55 -4.71 -6.90
CA GLN A 61 -18.62 -3.71 -6.87
C GLN A 61 -18.48 -2.78 -5.65
N GLU A 62 -18.11 -3.36 -4.50
CA GLU A 62 -17.77 -2.62 -3.29
C GLU A 62 -16.60 -1.67 -3.57
N LEU A 63 -15.55 -2.17 -4.24
CA LEU A 63 -14.37 -1.40 -4.62
C LEU A 63 -14.69 -0.20 -5.51
N GLU A 64 -15.52 -0.36 -6.55
CA GLU A 64 -15.89 0.76 -7.42
C GLU A 64 -16.66 1.85 -6.64
N THR A 65 -17.56 1.45 -5.75
CA THR A 65 -18.30 2.38 -4.87
C THR A 65 -17.37 3.17 -3.96
N ILE A 66 -16.37 2.50 -3.39
CA ILE A 66 -15.33 3.14 -2.57
C ILE A 66 -14.52 4.13 -3.40
N LYS A 67 -14.07 3.75 -4.60
CA LYS A 67 -13.23 4.59 -5.46
C LYS A 67 -13.92 5.90 -5.85
N MET A 68 -15.24 5.89 -6.04
CA MET A 68 -16.01 7.10 -6.32
C MET A 68 -15.96 8.14 -5.19
N ARG A 69 -15.61 7.72 -3.96
CA ARG A 69 -15.49 8.59 -2.78
C ARG A 69 -14.08 9.12 -2.55
N LEU A 70 -13.08 8.61 -3.28
CA LEU A 70 -11.70 9.01 -3.14
C LEU A 70 -11.43 10.30 -3.92
N VAL A 71 -10.68 11.21 -3.31
CA VAL A 71 -10.25 12.46 -3.97
C VAL A 71 -8.88 12.29 -4.63
N ASP A 72 -7.96 11.59 -3.96
CA ASP A 72 -6.62 11.35 -4.50
C ASP A 72 -6.63 10.28 -5.63
N GLN A 73 -6.23 10.70 -6.83
CA GLN A 73 -6.26 9.84 -8.02
C GLN A 73 -5.21 8.72 -7.96
N ASP A 74 -4.03 8.99 -7.40
CA ASP A 74 -2.98 7.99 -7.28
C ASP A 74 -3.43 6.89 -6.28
N LEU A 75 -4.10 7.28 -5.20
CA LEU A 75 -4.71 6.36 -4.24
C LEU A 75 -5.77 5.49 -4.90
N ALA A 76 -6.69 6.07 -5.66
CA ALA A 76 -7.73 5.32 -6.36
C ALA A 76 -7.15 4.34 -7.41
N GLN A 77 -6.04 4.71 -8.07
CA GLN A 77 -5.35 3.83 -9.01
C GLN A 77 -4.66 2.66 -8.32
N LEU A 78 -3.85 2.94 -7.29
CA LEU A 78 -3.14 1.91 -6.53
C LEU A 78 -4.09 0.95 -5.82
N LEU A 79 -5.27 1.45 -5.41
CA LEU A 79 -6.26 0.64 -4.74
C LEU A 79 -6.71 -0.55 -5.59
N ASN A 80 -6.76 -0.44 -6.93
CA ASN A 80 -7.11 -1.56 -7.82
C ASN A 80 -6.20 -2.79 -7.68
N PHE A 81 -5.01 -2.60 -7.11
CA PHE A 81 -3.99 -3.64 -6.91
C PHE A 81 -3.89 -4.07 -5.44
N GLY A 82 -4.82 -3.65 -4.58
CA GLY A 82 -4.77 -3.97 -3.15
C GLY A 82 -3.71 -3.17 -2.38
N ILE A 83 -3.34 -1.99 -2.88
CA ILE A 83 -2.30 -1.14 -2.29
C ILE A 83 -2.91 0.21 -1.87
N GLY A 84 -2.79 0.53 -0.58
CA GLY A 84 -3.13 1.83 -0.01
C GLY A 84 -1.91 2.73 0.21
N MET A 85 -2.15 4.04 0.28
CA MET A 85 -1.17 5.03 0.72
C MET A 85 -1.68 5.79 1.93
N HIS A 86 -0.78 6.15 2.86
CA HIS A 86 -1.11 6.99 4.00
C HIS A 86 -0.06 8.08 4.22
N HIS A 87 -0.51 9.34 4.18
CA HIS A 87 0.29 10.49 4.56
C HIS A 87 -0.57 11.70 4.91
N ALA A 88 0.03 12.67 5.62
CA ALA A 88 -0.67 13.87 6.10
C ALA A 88 -1.34 14.75 5.02
N ALA A 89 -0.92 14.64 3.75
CA ALA A 89 -1.55 15.41 2.65
C ALA A 89 -2.85 14.82 2.10
N LEU A 90 -3.22 13.59 2.48
CA LEU A 90 -4.52 13.04 2.09
C LEU A 90 -5.64 13.77 2.82
N THR A 91 -6.84 13.73 2.28
CA THR A 91 -8.02 14.20 3.01
C THR A 91 -8.32 13.27 4.19
N ASP A 92 -9.04 13.75 5.21
CA ASP A 92 -9.48 12.89 6.33
C ASP A 92 -10.35 11.72 5.86
N ASN A 93 -11.20 11.97 4.85
CA ASN A 93 -12.02 10.94 4.25
C ASN A 93 -11.17 9.86 3.55
N ASP A 94 -10.19 10.25 2.74
CA ASP A 94 -9.31 9.28 2.05
C ASP A 94 -8.49 8.46 3.06
N ARG A 95 -7.97 9.11 4.11
CA ARG A 95 -7.29 8.41 5.21
C ARG A 95 -8.22 7.40 5.86
N SER A 96 -9.40 7.83 6.31
CA SER A 96 -10.35 6.95 7.00
C SER A 96 -10.77 5.75 6.14
N ILE A 97 -11.01 5.96 4.84
CA ILE A 97 -11.33 4.89 3.89
C ILE A 97 -10.17 3.88 3.81
N ILE A 98 -8.94 4.34 3.57
CA ILE A 98 -7.82 3.41 3.37
C ILE A 98 -7.46 2.66 4.65
N GLU A 99 -7.57 3.32 5.79
CA GLU A 99 -7.36 2.72 7.11
C GLU A 99 -8.38 1.61 7.35
N ASN A 100 -9.66 1.88 7.08
CA ASN A 100 -10.72 0.90 7.24
C ASN A 100 -10.51 -0.32 6.33
N LEU A 101 -10.16 -0.11 5.07
CA LEU A 101 -9.89 -1.21 4.14
C LEU A 101 -8.70 -2.06 4.58
N TYR A 102 -7.64 -1.44 5.08
CA TYR A 102 -6.47 -2.16 5.56
C TYR A 102 -6.74 -2.93 6.85
N VAL A 103 -7.37 -2.28 7.84
CA VAL A 103 -7.69 -2.90 9.15
C VAL A 103 -8.63 -4.08 8.98
N ASN A 104 -9.59 -3.99 8.06
CA ASN A 104 -10.51 -5.09 7.73
C ASN A 104 -9.94 -6.08 6.71
N GLN A 105 -8.64 -5.98 6.37
CA GLN A 105 -7.94 -6.88 5.45
C GLN A 105 -8.61 -6.97 4.06
N LYS A 106 -9.32 -5.92 3.64
CA LYS A 106 -9.87 -5.78 2.28
C LYS A 106 -8.76 -5.46 1.27
N ILE A 107 -7.68 -4.82 1.75
CA ILE A 107 -6.43 -4.65 1.03
C ILE A 107 -5.27 -5.15 1.90
N GLN A 108 -4.26 -5.73 1.26
CA GLN A 108 -3.16 -6.37 1.97
C GLN A 108 -2.01 -5.43 2.29
N VAL A 109 -1.77 -4.40 1.45
CA VAL A 109 -0.58 -3.55 1.55
C VAL A 109 -0.96 -2.09 1.84
N LEU A 110 -0.33 -1.52 2.88
CA LEU A 110 -0.41 -0.09 3.18
C LEU A 110 0.99 0.53 3.18
N ILE A 111 1.16 1.63 2.45
CA ILE A 111 2.43 2.37 2.38
C ILE A 111 2.26 3.71 3.10
N ALA A 112 2.96 3.88 4.21
CA ALA A 112 2.84 5.04 5.08
C ALA A 112 4.14 5.83 5.18
N THR A 113 4.05 7.14 5.40
CA THR A 113 5.23 7.92 5.80
C THR A 113 5.67 7.55 7.22
N ALA A 114 6.99 7.49 7.48
CA ALA A 114 7.54 7.10 8.79
C ALA A 114 7.05 7.94 9.99
N THR A 115 6.66 9.19 9.76
CA THR A 115 6.06 10.07 10.79
C THR A 115 4.74 9.54 11.35
N LEU A 116 4.11 8.58 10.67
CA LEU A 116 2.88 7.94 11.12
C LEU A 116 3.13 6.90 12.24
N ALA A 117 4.37 6.40 12.39
CA ALA A 117 4.69 5.32 13.32
C ALA A 117 4.39 5.65 14.80
N TRP A 118 4.28 6.93 15.16
CA TRP A 118 4.06 7.40 16.54
C TRP A 118 2.59 7.56 16.94
N GLY A 119 1.63 7.18 16.10
CA GLY A 119 0.21 7.46 16.39
C GLY A 119 -0.82 6.56 15.72
N VAL A 120 -0.44 5.41 15.18
CA VAL A 120 -1.39 4.50 14.51
C VAL A 120 -1.31 3.09 15.07
N ASN A 121 -2.47 2.45 15.23
CA ASN A 121 -2.60 1.05 15.61
C ASN A 121 -3.10 0.24 14.41
N PHE A 122 -2.21 -0.02 13.46
CA PHE A 122 -2.51 -0.88 12.32
C PHE A 122 -2.10 -2.32 12.63
N PRO A 123 -3.03 -3.30 12.55
CA PRO A 123 -2.68 -4.70 12.67
C PRO A 123 -1.88 -5.11 11.43
N ALA A 124 -0.56 -5.24 11.56
CA ALA A 124 0.34 -5.63 10.48
C ALA A 124 1.11 -6.91 10.87
N ARG A 125 1.01 -7.95 10.03
CA ARG A 125 1.80 -9.19 10.17
C ARG A 125 3.26 -8.95 9.83
N LEU A 126 3.51 -8.08 8.85
CA LEU A 126 4.82 -7.70 8.37
C LEU A 126 4.94 -6.17 8.36
N VAL A 127 6.01 -5.66 8.97
CA VAL A 127 6.37 -4.24 8.90
C VAL A 127 7.71 -4.12 8.20
N ILE A 128 7.76 -3.27 7.17
CA ILE A 128 8.97 -3.01 6.37
C ILE A 128 9.33 -1.53 6.51
N VAL A 129 10.57 -1.23 6.88
CA VAL A 129 11.10 0.13 6.87
C VAL A 129 12.01 0.30 5.65
N LYS A 130 11.60 1.13 4.69
CA LYS A 130 12.27 1.32 3.41
C LYS A 130 12.93 2.71 3.32
N GLY A 131 14.26 2.72 3.31
CA GLY A 131 15.07 3.91 3.01
C GLY A 131 15.62 4.65 4.22
N THR A 132 16.01 3.92 5.27
CA THR A 132 17.00 4.39 6.25
C THR A 132 18.40 4.36 5.67
#